data_AF-V6JZ54-F1
#
_entry.id   AF-V6JZ54-F1
#
_cell.length_a   1.000
_cell.length_b   1.000
_cell.length_c   1.000
_cell.angle_alpha   90.00
_cell.angle_beta   90.00
_cell.angle_gamma   90.00
#
_symmetry.space_group_name_H-M   'P 1'
#
loop_
_entity.id
_entity.type
_entity.pdbx_description
1 polymer ?
#
loop_
_entity_poly.entity_id
_entity_poly.type
_entity_poly.pdbx_seq_one_letter_code
_entity_poly.pdbx_strand_id
1 'polypeptide(L)'
;MHMSVLSAVQIAVTLGLVAWMITGFTRLPGRWLRWKMFCRATFTIISLTGTTKDGCTEPVNVYDYLSPGSFILGPPQLQTILDHLTGSGRYDRIDGHGRVLSARGEQPVEVRDGRVVL
;
A
#
# COMPACT_ATOMS: atom_id res chain seq x y z
N MET A 1 -38.17 40.06 -5.34
CA MET A 1 -37.42 39.56 -4.15
C MET A 1 -37.07 38.07 -4.19
N HIS A 2 -37.55 37.24 -5.15
CA HIS A 2 -37.22 35.80 -5.20
C HIS A 2 -35.83 35.46 -5.78
N MET A 3 -35.32 36.28 -6.72
CA MET A 3 -34.05 36.02 -7.42
C MET A 3 -32.82 36.09 -6.49
N SER A 4 -32.82 37.04 -5.56
CA SER A 4 -31.72 37.23 -4.59
C SER A 4 -31.63 36.09 -3.58
N VAL A 5 -32.77 35.49 -3.21
CA VAL A 5 -32.82 34.37 -2.27
C VAL A 5 -32.25 33.10 -2.91
N LEU A 6 -32.57 32.84 -4.19
CA LEU A 6 -32.05 31.69 -4.92
C LEU A 6 -30.51 31.74 -5.03
N SER A 7 -29.96 32.92 -5.30
CA SER A 7 -28.52 33.14 -5.37
C SER A 7 -27.84 32.94 -4.01
N ALA A 8 -28.43 33.45 -2.92
CA ALA A 8 -27.90 33.26 -1.57
C ALA A 8 -27.89 31.79 -1.15
N VAL A 9 -28.94 31.04 -1.47
CA VAL A 9 -29.02 29.59 -1.21
C VAL A 9 -27.96 28.83 -2.01
N GLN A 10 -27.78 29.17 -3.29
CA GLN A 10 -26.75 28.54 -4.12
C GLN A 10 -25.34 28.78 -3.54
N ILE A 11 -25.03 30.01 -3.12
CA ILE A 11 -23.75 30.34 -2.49
C ILE A 11 -23.56 29.55 -1.20
N ALA A 12 -24.58 29.47 -0.34
CA ALA A 12 -24.52 28.72 0.90
C ALA A 12 -24.29 27.22 0.67
N VAL A 13 -24.97 26.62 -0.31
CA VAL A 13 -24.79 25.21 -0.69
C VAL A 13 -23.39 24.98 -1.25
N THR A 14 -22.88 25.88 -2.11
CA THR A 14 -21.53 25.78 -2.66
C THR A 14 -20.48 25.88 -1.55
N LEU A 15 -20.60 26.83 -0.62
CA LEU A 15 -19.69 26.95 0.52
C LEU A 15 -19.75 25.74 1.44
N GLY A 16 -20.94 25.21 1.70
CA GLY A 16 -21.12 23.97 2.46
C GLY A 16 -20.43 22.78 1.80
N LEU A 17 -20.57 22.62 0.48
CA LEU A 17 -19.92 21.57 -0.30
C LEU A 17 -18.38 21.72 -0.27
N VAL A 18 -17.87 22.94 -0.45
CA VAL A 18 -16.44 23.24 -0.39
C VAL A 18 -15.87 22.96 1.01
N ALA A 19 -16.55 23.41 2.07
CA ALA A 19 -16.15 23.13 3.44
C ALA A 19 -16.13 21.63 3.74
N TRP A 20 -17.14 20.89 3.27
CA TRP A 20 -17.19 19.44 3.41
C TRP A 20 -16.05 18.75 2.66
N MET A 21 -15.76 19.17 1.42
CA MET A 21 -14.60 18.67 0.67
C MET A 21 -13.28 18.94 1.40
N ILE A 22 -13.13 20.11 2.03
CA ILE A 22 -11.95 20.47 2.85
C ILE A 22 -11.78 19.52 4.04
N THR A 23 -12.86 19.18 4.76
CA THR A 23 -12.79 18.21 5.88
C THR A 23 -12.39 16.80 5.43
N GLY A 24 -12.57 16.46 4.16
CA GLY A 24 -12.16 15.19 3.57
C GLY A 24 -10.65 15.07 3.30
N PHE A 25 -9.90 16.18 3.31
CA PHE A 25 -8.45 16.15 3.14
C PHE A 25 -7.77 15.72 4.45
N THR A 26 -7.23 14.51 4.47
CA THR A 26 -6.46 14.03 5.62
C THR A 26 -5.11 14.75 5.71
N ARG A 27 -4.80 15.35 6.87
CA ARG A 27 -3.53 16.03 7.19
C ARG A 27 -2.34 15.07 7.39
N LEU A 28 -2.17 14.07 6.53
CA LEU A 28 -0.95 13.25 6.56
C LEU A 28 0.15 13.96 5.76
N PRO A 29 1.34 14.15 6.33
CA PRO A 29 2.39 14.96 5.74
C PRO A 29 2.93 14.25 4.49
N GLY A 30 2.83 14.91 3.34
CA GLY A 30 3.46 14.45 2.10
C GLY A 30 2.64 14.59 0.82
N ARG A 31 1.36 14.98 0.86
CA ARG A 31 0.56 15.23 -0.36
C ARG A 31 -0.69 16.04 -0.02
N TRP A 32 -0.59 17.36 -0.16
CA TRP A 32 -1.61 18.37 0.17
C TRP A 32 -2.98 18.19 -0.51
N LEU A 33 -3.13 17.23 -1.42
CA LEU A 33 -4.37 17.02 -2.19
C LEU A 33 -4.63 15.54 -2.47
N ARG A 34 -4.91 14.74 -1.43
CA ARG A 34 -5.46 13.38 -1.60
C ARG A 34 -6.90 13.35 -1.10
N TRP A 35 -7.82 13.36 -2.05
CA TRP A 35 -9.23 13.04 -1.82
C TRP A 35 -9.35 11.54 -1.48
N LYS A 36 -10.37 11.14 -0.69
CA LYS A 36 -10.57 9.74 -0.25
C LYS A 36 -10.62 8.70 -1.39
N MET A 37 -10.84 9.12 -2.64
CA MET A 37 -10.80 8.23 -3.82
C MET A 37 -9.39 7.93 -4.36
N PHE A 38 -8.37 8.75 -4.08
CA PHE A 38 -7.02 8.53 -4.65
C PHE A 38 -6.14 7.66 -3.73
N CYS A 39 -6.38 6.35 -3.90
CA CYS A 39 -5.52 5.23 -3.53
C CYS A 39 -5.23 5.09 -2.04
N ARG A 40 -5.98 4.26 -1.31
CA ARG A 40 -5.44 3.56 -0.12
C ARG A 40 -4.47 2.47 -0.58
N ALA A 41 -3.41 2.88 -1.27
CA ALA A 41 -2.38 1.96 -1.70
C ALA A 41 -1.48 1.65 -0.50
N THR A 42 -1.36 0.35 -0.23
CA THR A 42 -0.41 -0.20 0.74
C THR A 42 0.79 -0.67 -0.05
N PHE A 43 1.97 -0.13 0.24
CA PHE A 43 3.21 -0.49 -0.44
C PHE A 43 4.16 -1.14 0.54
N THR A 44 4.75 -2.25 0.15
CA THR A 44 5.76 -2.96 0.93
C THR A 44 7.11 -2.73 0.27
N ILE A 45 8.08 -2.24 1.05
CA ILE A 45 9.50 -2.18 0.68
C ILE A 45 10.18 -3.25 1.52
N ILE A 46 10.76 -4.27 0.88
CA ILE A 46 11.29 -5.43 1.60
C ILE A 46 12.61 -5.91 0.99
N SER A 47 13.53 -6.32 1.86
CA SER A 47 14.74 -7.04 1.49
C SER A 47 14.57 -8.50 1.93
N LEU A 48 14.71 -9.42 0.98
CA LEU A 48 14.50 -10.85 1.19
C LEU A 48 15.76 -11.63 0.83
N THR A 49 16.01 -12.69 1.60
CA THR A 49 17.04 -13.69 1.37
C THR A 49 16.38 -15.06 1.31
N GLY A 50 16.55 -15.74 0.19
CA GLY A 50 16.10 -17.11 -0.02
C GLY A 50 17.24 -18.07 0.25
N THR A 51 16.95 -19.15 0.96
CA THR A 51 17.87 -20.28 1.18
C THR A 51 17.41 -21.42 0.29
N THR A 52 18.26 -21.87 -0.63
CA THR A 52 17.99 -23.02 -1.50
C THR A 52 18.19 -24.32 -0.73
N LYS A 53 17.72 -25.45 -1.29
CA LYS A 53 17.86 -26.77 -0.68
C LYS A 53 19.31 -27.20 -0.45
N ASP A 54 20.23 -26.66 -1.25
CA ASP A 54 21.67 -26.90 -1.12
C ASP A 54 22.33 -26.02 -0.04
N GLY A 55 21.54 -25.23 0.69
CA GLY A 55 22.01 -24.34 1.76
C GLY A 55 22.58 -23.01 1.27
N CYS A 56 22.52 -22.72 -0.03
CA CYS A 56 22.99 -21.46 -0.58
C CYS A 56 21.97 -20.34 -0.31
N THR A 57 22.46 -19.16 0.08
CA THR A 57 21.64 -17.98 0.29
C THR A 57 21.78 -16.99 -0.86
N GLU A 58 20.66 -16.52 -1.40
CA GLU A 58 20.64 -15.50 -2.45
C GLU A 58 19.56 -14.43 -2.21
N PRO A 59 19.77 -13.18 -2.69
CA PRO A 59 18.74 -12.15 -2.60
C PRO A 59 17.53 -12.52 -3.46
N VAL A 60 16.33 -12.31 -2.92
CA VAL A 60 15.07 -12.59 -3.61
C VAL A 60 14.39 -11.29 -4.00
N ASN A 61 14.20 -11.09 -5.30
CA ASN A 61 13.45 -9.96 -5.83
C ASN A 61 12.00 -10.36 -6.12
N VAL A 62 11.08 -10.01 -5.22
CA VAL A 62 9.65 -10.31 -5.38
C VAL A 62 8.97 -9.47 -6.46
N TYR A 63 9.57 -8.35 -6.86
CA TYR A 63 8.99 -7.49 -7.90
C TYR A 63 9.06 -8.14 -9.29
N ASP A 64 9.94 -9.12 -9.50
CA ASP A 64 10.04 -9.89 -10.75
C ASP A 64 8.80 -10.78 -10.99
N TYR A 65 7.98 -11.00 -9.96
CA TYR A 65 6.77 -11.84 -10.01
C TYR A 65 5.48 -11.02 -10.13
N LEU A 66 5.57 -9.70 -10.22
CA LEU A 66 4.42 -8.85 -10.42
C LEU A 66 4.01 -8.81 -11.89
N SER A 67 2.70 -8.79 -12.15
CA SER A 67 2.19 -8.58 -13.51
C SER A 67 2.68 -7.22 -14.06
N PRO A 68 2.99 -7.13 -15.36
CA PRO A 68 3.38 -5.87 -15.98
C PRO A 68 2.38 -4.74 -15.66
N GLY A 69 2.90 -3.60 -15.16
CA GLY A 69 2.09 -2.47 -14.72
C GLY A 69 1.58 -2.54 -13.28
N SER A 70 1.80 -3.65 -12.57
CA SER A 70 1.57 -3.74 -11.12
C SER A 70 2.84 -3.35 -10.36
N PHE A 71 2.72 -2.32 -9.52
CA PHE A 71 3.81 -1.80 -8.69
C PHE A 71 3.41 -1.67 -7.21
N ILE A 72 2.17 -2.06 -6.87
CA ILE A 72 1.67 -2.05 -5.51
C ILE A 72 1.80 -3.47 -4.97
N LEU A 73 2.66 -3.63 -3.97
CA LEU A 73 2.85 -4.89 -3.27
C LEU A 73 2.34 -4.75 -1.84
N GLY A 74 1.14 -5.26 -1.57
CA GLY A 74 0.61 -5.38 -0.22
C GLY A 74 1.05 -6.67 0.48
N PRO A 75 0.92 -6.77 1.82
CA PRO A 75 1.27 -7.98 2.57
C PRO A 75 0.61 -9.27 2.04
N PRO A 76 -0.69 -9.29 1.63
CA PRO A 76 -1.30 -10.50 1.08
C PRO A 76 -0.66 -10.95 -0.25
N GLN A 77 -0.32 -10.00 -1.12
CA GLN A 77 0.31 -10.29 -2.41
C GLN A 77 1.74 -10.79 -2.22
N LEU A 78 2.47 -10.20 -1.26
CA LEU A 78 3.78 -10.67 -0.86
C LEU A 78 3.70 -12.13 -0.38
N GLN A 79 2.72 -12.47 0.46
CA GLN A 79 2.53 -13.86 0.91
C GLN A 79 2.25 -14.81 -0.27
N THR A 80 1.42 -14.42 -1.24
CA THR A 80 1.18 -15.24 -2.44
C THR A 80 2.45 -15.53 -3.22
N ILE A 81 3.34 -14.53 -3.38
CA ILE A 81 4.61 -14.72 -4.08
C ILE A 81 5.53 -15.65 -3.27
N LEU A 82 5.60 -15.48 -1.95
CA LEU A 82 6.38 -16.36 -1.08
C LEU A 82 5.88 -17.82 -1.14
N ASP A 83 4.56 -18.02 -1.06
CA ASP A 83 3.95 -19.35 -1.16
C ASP A 83 4.26 -20.01 -2.50
N HIS A 84 4.27 -19.25 -3.61
CA HIS A 84 4.67 -19.75 -4.92
C HIS A 84 6.15 -20.13 -4.98
N LEU A 85 7.03 -19.30 -4.41
CA LEU A 85 8.47 -19.51 -4.40
C LEU A 85 8.88 -20.73 -3.56
N THR A 86 8.23 -20.94 -2.42
CA THR A 86 8.45 -22.13 -1.58
C THR A 86 7.76 -23.35 -2.19
N GLY A 87 6.53 -23.22 -2.68
CA GLY A 87 5.75 -24.32 -3.27
C GLY A 87 6.33 -24.86 -4.59
N SER A 88 7.01 -24.03 -5.37
CA SER A 88 7.75 -24.45 -6.57
C SER A 88 9.05 -25.21 -6.23
N GLY A 89 9.44 -25.24 -4.96
CA GLY A 89 10.64 -25.93 -4.48
C GLY A 89 11.95 -25.18 -4.77
N ARG A 90 11.88 -23.93 -5.22
CA ARG A 90 13.05 -23.07 -5.50
C ARG A 90 13.79 -22.70 -4.23
N TYR A 91 13.05 -22.36 -3.17
CA TYR A 91 13.60 -22.05 -1.86
C TYR A 91 13.00 -22.99 -0.82
N ASP A 92 13.84 -23.47 0.09
CA ASP A 92 13.42 -24.19 1.28
C ASP A 92 12.90 -23.21 2.34
N ARG A 93 13.57 -22.06 2.43
CA ARG A 93 13.26 -20.99 3.39
C ARG A 93 13.47 -19.62 2.79
N ILE A 94 12.60 -18.67 3.14
CA ILE A 94 12.76 -17.26 2.77
C ILE A 94 12.61 -16.43 4.04
N ASP A 95 13.58 -15.56 4.30
CA ASP A 95 13.52 -14.60 5.40
C ASP A 95 13.79 -13.19 4.91
N GLY A 96 13.41 -12.19 5.69
CA GLY A 96 13.74 -10.82 5.38
C GLY A 96 13.05 -9.81 6.28
N HIS A 97 13.26 -8.55 5.96
CA HIS A 97 12.76 -7.43 6.74
C HIS A 97 12.48 -6.25 5.82
N GLY A 98 11.57 -5.40 6.26
CA GLY A 98 11.08 -4.31 5.45
C GLY A 98 10.13 -3.40 6.19
N ARG A 99 9.44 -2.57 5.42
CA ARG A 99 8.47 -1.61 5.91
C ARG A 99 7.25 -1.59 4.99
N VAL A 100 6.07 -1.48 5.60
CA VAL A 100 4.79 -1.31 4.92
C VAL A 100 4.35 0.13 5.09
N LEU A 101 4.16 0.83 3.98
CA LEU A 101 3.61 2.18 3.93
C LEU A 101 2.13 2.09 3.61
N SER A 102 1.30 2.51 4.57
CA SER A 102 -0.16 2.48 4.44
C SER A 102 -0.79 3.79 4.89
N ALA A 103 -2.13 3.88 4.82
CA ALA A 103 -2.87 4.99 5.39
C ALA A 103 -2.70 5.12 6.92
N ARG A 104 -2.24 4.06 7.61
CA ARG A 104 -1.94 4.07 9.05
C ARG A 104 -0.52 4.58 9.36
N GLY A 105 0.24 4.98 8.34
CA GLY A 105 1.64 5.31 8.45
C GLY A 105 2.53 4.13 8.05
N GLU A 106 3.79 4.25 8.43
CA GLU A 106 4.83 3.25 8.16
C GLU A 106 4.92 2.25 9.30
N GLN A 107 4.91 0.95 8.97
CA GLN A 107 4.94 -0.16 9.90
C GLN A 107 6.08 -1.11 9.53
N PRO A 108 6.82 -1.69 10.49
CA PRO A 108 7.77 -2.74 10.18
C PRO A 108 7.03 -3.95 9.60
N VAL A 109 7.70 -4.68 8.71
CA VAL A 109 7.26 -6.01 8.28
C VAL A 109 8.47 -6.91 8.26
N GLU A 110 8.28 -8.14 8.69
CA GLU A 110 9.29 -9.18 8.61
C GLU A 110 8.76 -10.34 7.80
N VAL A 111 9.67 -11.06 7.16
CA VAL A 111 9.38 -12.37 6.61
C VAL A 111 10.22 -13.35 7.38
N ARG A 112 9.56 -14.30 8.04
CA ARG A 112 10.20 -15.36 8.81
C ARG A 112 9.68 -16.67 8.29
N ASP A 113 10.58 -17.54 7.85
CA ASP A 113 10.22 -18.88 7.38
C ASP A 113 9.10 -18.86 6.30
N GLY A 114 9.22 -17.94 5.35
CA GLY A 114 8.26 -17.75 4.26
C GLY A 114 6.92 -17.10 4.67
N ARG A 115 6.78 -16.64 5.92
CA ARG A 115 5.56 -15.98 6.43
C ARG A 115 5.76 -14.51 6.67
N VAL A 116 4.83 -13.69 6.18
CA VAL A 116 4.79 -12.24 6.43
C VAL A 116 4.26 -11.97 7.84
N VAL A 117 5.03 -11.23 8.64
CA VAL A 117 4.73 -10.83 10.02
C VAL A 117 4.70 -9.30 10.09
N LEU A 118 3.62 -8.72 10.61
CA LEU A 118 3.36 -7.27 10.72
C LEU A 118 3.38 -6.79 12.17
#